data_AF-A0A4P5X9H2-F1
#
_entry.id   AF-A0A4P5X9H2-F1
#
_cell.length_a   1.000
_cell.length_b   1.000
_cell.length_c   1.000
_cell.angle_alpha   90.00
_cell.angle_beta   90.00
_cell.angle_gamma   90.00
#
_symmetry.space_group_name_H-M   'P 1'
#
loop_
_entity.id
_entity.type
_entity.pdbx_description
1 polymer ?
#
loop_
_entity_poly.entity_id
_entity_poly.type
_entity_poly.pdbx_seq_one_letter_code
_entity_poly.pdbx_strand_id
1 'polypeptide(L)'
;MVMMNQSASVVAFFEAVALKVRAAGVFGEVAVLRDVTAAHAMVRCDALASGDPAFYSLSVEDGKVWVNLKTAARYLSQSIEQDLVHTGDKIPDLLHEELVELGYDGPALTFEHFRDEAKLYTFRSVTPIDVRELGEGKMGKAVELGVKMLLGYEATFRPLGDMEAGEEE
;
A
#
# COMPACT_ATOMS: atom_id res chain seq x y z
N MET A 1 8.78 -28.14 -9.69
CA MET A 1 8.62 -27.27 -10.88
C MET A 1 7.54 -26.19 -10.72
N VAL A 2 6.66 -26.25 -9.69
CA VAL A 2 5.57 -25.25 -9.47
C VAL A 2 6.05 -23.91 -8.87
N MET A 3 7.11 -23.89 -8.06
CA MET A 3 7.59 -22.67 -7.38
C MET A 3 8.15 -21.58 -8.33
N MET A 4 8.81 -21.95 -9.44
CA MET A 4 9.40 -20.98 -10.37
C MET A 4 8.34 -20.18 -11.14
N ASN A 5 7.17 -20.76 -11.42
CA ASN A 5 6.12 -20.10 -12.19
C ASN A 5 5.35 -19.04 -11.36
N GLN A 6 5.22 -19.27 -10.05
CA GLN A 6 4.55 -18.31 -9.16
C GLN A 6 5.37 -17.03 -8.94
N SER A 7 6.69 -17.14 -8.84
CA SER A 7 7.56 -15.96 -8.69
C SER A 7 7.47 -15.02 -9.88
N ALA A 8 7.44 -15.56 -11.11
CA ALA A 8 7.29 -14.75 -12.33
C ALA A 8 5.92 -14.05 -12.40
N SER A 9 4.83 -14.75 -12.07
CA SER A 9 3.49 -14.16 -12.04
C SER A 9 3.35 -13.03 -11.00
N VAL A 10 3.94 -13.20 -9.82
CA VAL A 10 3.95 -12.16 -8.77
C VAL A 10 4.71 -10.92 -9.23
N VAL A 11 5.86 -11.09 -9.89
CA VAL A 11 6.61 -9.95 -10.43
C VAL A 11 5.81 -9.23 -11.51
N ALA A 12 5.22 -9.96 -12.46
CA ALA A 12 4.40 -9.38 -13.52
C ALA A 12 3.17 -8.64 -12.97
N PHE A 13 2.56 -9.16 -11.89
CA PHE A 13 1.51 -8.49 -11.15
C PHE A 13 1.98 -7.12 -10.64
N PHE A 14 3.11 -7.06 -9.92
CA PHE A 14 3.63 -5.80 -9.39
C PHE A 14 4.09 -4.83 -10.47
N GLU A 15 4.65 -5.30 -11.58
CA GLU A 15 4.98 -4.45 -12.74
C GLU A 15 3.73 -3.82 -13.35
N ALA A 16 2.65 -4.59 -13.52
CA ALA A 16 1.39 -4.10 -14.06
C ALA A 16 0.71 -3.10 -13.11
N VAL A 17 0.74 -3.34 -11.79
CA VAL A 17 0.26 -2.37 -10.80
C VAL A 17 1.11 -1.10 -10.84
N ALA A 18 2.44 -1.22 -10.80
CA ALA A 18 3.37 -0.09 -10.85
C ALA A 18 3.13 0.80 -12.08
N LEU A 19 2.88 0.19 -13.25
CA LEU A 19 2.57 0.93 -14.47
C LEU A 19 1.29 1.78 -14.32
N LYS A 20 0.22 1.21 -13.75
CA LYS A 20 -1.06 1.90 -13.57
C LYS A 20 -0.99 2.99 -12.49
N VAL A 21 -0.35 2.74 -11.36
CA VAL A 21 -0.26 3.75 -10.28
C VAL A 21 0.66 4.91 -10.65
N ARG A 22 1.70 4.70 -11.47
CA ARG A 22 2.48 5.82 -12.05
C ARG A 22 1.61 6.77 -12.86
N ALA A 23 0.63 6.24 -13.59
CA ALA A 23 -0.26 7.05 -14.40
C ALA A 23 -1.26 7.87 -13.55
N ALA A 24 -1.46 7.53 -12.27
CA ALA A 24 -2.32 8.29 -11.37
C ALA A 24 -1.67 9.60 -10.89
N GLY A 25 -0.34 9.69 -10.86
CA GLY A 25 0.38 10.94 -10.56
C GLY A 25 0.33 11.43 -9.11
N VAL A 26 -0.18 10.62 -8.17
CA VAL A 26 -0.30 10.96 -6.74
C VAL A 26 0.88 10.48 -5.88
N PHE A 27 1.78 9.69 -6.47
CA PHE A 27 2.98 9.16 -5.79
C PHE A 27 4.24 9.86 -6.29
N GLY A 28 5.29 9.83 -5.46
CA GLY A 28 6.65 10.15 -5.85
C GLY A 28 7.27 9.04 -6.71
N GLU A 29 8.49 8.62 -6.39
CA GLU A 29 9.12 7.51 -7.12
C GLU A 29 8.32 6.21 -6.95
N VAL A 30 7.96 5.58 -8.08
CA VAL A 30 7.33 4.24 -8.09
C VAL A 30 8.31 3.22 -8.65
N ALA A 31 8.71 2.27 -7.81
CA ALA A 31 9.67 1.23 -8.13
C ALA A 31 9.13 -0.18 -7.84
N VAL A 32 9.52 -1.16 -8.67
CA VAL A 32 9.32 -2.58 -8.35
C VAL A 32 10.63 -3.11 -7.79
N LEU A 33 10.63 -3.45 -6.50
CA LEU A 33 11.79 -4.00 -5.82
C LEU A 33 11.73 -5.53 -5.89
N ARG A 34 12.87 -6.15 -6.21
CA ARG A 34 13.02 -7.60 -6.31
C ARG A 34 14.17 -8.03 -5.43
N ASP A 35 13.90 -8.95 -4.52
CA ASP A 35 14.95 -9.69 -3.83
C ASP A 35 15.18 -11.00 -4.57
N VAL A 36 16.27 -11.03 -5.35
CA VAL A 36 16.69 -12.23 -6.10
C VAL A 36 17.15 -13.37 -5.20
N THR A 37 17.44 -13.11 -3.92
CA THR A 37 17.84 -14.14 -2.95
C THR A 37 16.65 -14.70 -2.17
N ALA A 38 15.64 -13.87 -1.90
CA ALA A 38 14.45 -14.26 -1.14
C ALA A 38 13.20 -14.56 -2.01
N ALA A 39 13.28 -14.41 -3.33
CA ALA A 39 12.13 -14.51 -4.24
C ALA A 39 10.94 -13.61 -3.86
N HIS A 40 11.22 -12.51 -3.16
CA HIS A 40 10.24 -11.51 -2.77
C HIS A 40 10.22 -10.39 -3.81
N ALA A 41 9.02 -9.94 -4.16
CA ALA A 41 8.81 -8.75 -4.96
C ALA A 41 7.82 -7.83 -4.24
N MET A 42 7.98 -6.54 -4.47
CA MET A 42 7.03 -5.53 -4.03
C MET A 42 6.98 -4.39 -5.01
N VAL A 43 5.85 -3.70 -5.08
CA VAL A 43 5.82 -2.32 -5.61
C VAL A 43 5.92 -1.37 -4.43
N ARG A 44 6.82 -0.40 -4.54
CA ARG A 44 7.00 0.71 -3.62
C ARG A 44 6.64 1.99 -4.34
N CYS A 45 5.87 2.85 -3.69
CA CYS A 45 5.50 4.17 -4.16
C CYS A 45 5.86 5.17 -3.05
N ASP A 46 6.85 6.02 -3.27
CA ASP A 46 7.20 7.04 -2.28
C ASP A 46 6.03 8.02 -2.09
N ALA A 47 5.81 8.45 -0.85
CA ALA A 47 4.82 9.47 -0.55
C ALA A 47 5.29 10.79 -1.16
N LEU A 48 4.46 11.41 -2.01
CA LEU A 48 4.86 12.56 -2.82
C LEU A 48 5.13 13.81 -1.98
N ALA A 49 4.27 14.05 -0.99
CA ALA A 49 4.21 15.31 -0.26
C ALA A 49 4.49 15.16 1.24
N SER A 50 4.95 14.00 1.73
CA SER A 50 5.12 13.82 3.18
C SER A 50 6.26 14.67 3.75
N GLY A 51 6.05 15.26 4.92
CA GLY A 51 7.02 16.10 5.63
C GLY A 51 8.31 15.38 6.06
N ASP A 52 8.24 14.04 6.17
CA ASP A 52 9.38 13.15 6.37
C ASP A 52 9.32 11.98 5.36
N PRO A 53 10.44 11.27 5.09
CA PRO A 53 10.43 10.12 4.19
C PRO A 53 9.43 9.04 4.60
N ALA A 54 8.46 8.78 3.72
CA ALA A 54 7.49 7.71 3.85
C ALA A 54 7.24 7.06 2.49
N PHE A 55 6.75 5.82 2.49
CA PHE A 55 6.40 5.12 1.27
C PHE A 55 5.22 4.18 1.47
N TYR A 56 4.42 4.07 0.42
CA TYR A 56 3.39 3.06 0.27
C TYR A 56 3.97 1.83 -0.40
N SER A 57 3.45 0.64 -0.10
CA SER A 57 3.85 -0.57 -0.81
C SER A 57 2.76 -1.62 -0.91
N LEU A 58 2.84 -2.45 -1.94
CA LEU A 58 2.23 -3.77 -1.95
C LEU A 58 3.30 -4.85 -1.95
N SER A 59 3.17 -5.84 -1.08
CA SER A 59 4.12 -6.95 -0.95
C SER A 59 3.40 -8.26 -0.65
N VAL A 60 4.06 -9.39 -0.94
CA VAL A 60 3.58 -10.72 -0.51
C VAL A 60 4.27 -11.11 0.79
N GLU A 61 3.48 -11.48 1.80
CA GLU A 61 3.96 -12.05 3.07
C GLU A 61 3.00 -13.18 3.48
N ASP A 62 3.55 -14.35 3.82
CA ASP A 62 2.79 -15.56 4.18
C ASP A 62 1.68 -15.94 3.18
N GLY A 63 1.96 -15.74 1.88
CA GLY A 63 1.02 -16.03 0.80
C GLY A 63 -0.16 -15.04 0.69
N LYS A 64 -0.14 -13.95 1.45
CA LYS A 64 -1.12 -12.86 1.40
C LYS A 64 -0.49 -11.62 0.78
N VAL A 65 -1.29 -10.85 0.04
CA VAL A 65 -0.86 -9.55 -0.45
C VAL A 65 -1.26 -8.49 0.58
N TRP A 66 -0.28 -7.70 1.01
CA TRP A 66 -0.44 -6.62 1.99
C TRP A 66 -0.23 -5.28 1.32
N VAL A 67 -1.05 -4.30 1.72
CA VAL A 67 -0.83 -2.88 1.41
C VAL A 67 -0.36 -2.18 2.68
N ASN A 68 0.65 -1.33 2.56
CA ASN A 68 1.28 -0.69 3.71
C ASN A 68 1.60 0.79 3.44
N LEU A 69 1.58 1.61 4.49
CA LEU A 69 2.36 2.84 4.62
C LEU A 69 3.50 2.59 5.62
N LYS A 70 4.71 3.00 5.29
CA LYS A 70 5.90 2.86 6.15
C LYS A 70 6.70 4.14 6.25
N THR A 71 7.21 4.41 7.45
CA THR A 71 8.16 5.51 7.70
C THR A 71 9.12 5.18 8.85
N ALA A 72 10.35 5.69 8.79
CA ALA A 72 11.28 5.66 9.93
C ALA A 72 11.05 6.84 10.90
N ALA A 73 10.31 7.87 10.45
CA ALA A 73 10.10 9.10 11.21
C ALA A 73 9.06 8.87 12.31
N ARG A 74 9.52 8.93 13.55
CA ARG A 74 8.66 8.82 14.72
C ARG A 74 7.62 9.93 14.77
N TYR A 75 8.02 11.16 14.44
CA TYR A 75 7.13 12.32 14.53
C TYR A 75 6.00 12.22 13.51
N LEU A 76 6.29 11.81 12.27
CA LEU A 76 5.26 11.55 11.26
C LEU A 76 4.25 10.48 11.68
N SER A 77 4.71 9.34 12.23
CA SER A 77 3.78 8.34 12.77
C SER A 77 2.91 8.92 13.89
N GLN A 78 3.51 9.71 14.78
CA GLN A 78 2.80 10.31 15.90
C GLN A 78 1.79 11.37 15.47
N SER A 79 2.07 12.17 14.44
CA SER A 79 1.11 13.17 13.95
C SER A 79 -0.11 12.51 13.31
N ILE A 80 0.07 11.45 12.52
CA ILE A 80 -1.04 10.62 12.01
C ILE A 80 -1.91 10.09 13.16
N GLU A 81 -1.29 9.51 14.19
CA GLU A 81 -2.01 8.97 15.35
C GLU A 81 -2.74 10.06 16.13
N GLN A 82 -2.15 11.24 16.26
CA GLN A 82 -2.78 12.38 16.92
C GLN A 82 -4.02 12.84 16.16
N ASP A 83 -3.96 12.99 14.83
CA ASP A 83 -5.12 13.43 14.05
C ASP A 83 -6.31 12.48 14.18
N LEU A 84 -6.06 11.16 14.17
CA LEU A 84 -7.10 10.16 14.39
C LEU A 84 -7.73 10.25 15.77
N VAL A 85 -6.93 10.54 16.81
CA VAL A 85 -7.44 10.74 18.17
C VAL A 85 -8.28 12.02 18.26
N HIS A 86 -7.88 13.10 17.59
CA HIS A 86 -8.60 14.39 17.63
C HIS A 86 -9.92 14.34 16.87
N THR A 87 -9.94 13.72 15.68
CA THR A 87 -11.13 13.55 14.85
C THR A 87 -12.07 12.48 15.40
N GLY A 88 -11.51 11.44 16.04
CA GLY A 88 -12.25 10.24 16.43
C GLY A 88 -12.44 9.25 15.28
N ASP A 89 -11.81 9.51 14.13
CA ASP A 89 -11.90 8.65 12.96
C ASP A 89 -11.10 7.35 13.13
N LYS A 90 -11.50 6.33 12.35
CA LYS A 90 -10.85 5.03 12.34
C LYS A 90 -10.32 4.76 10.94
N ILE A 91 -9.03 4.43 10.85
CA ILE A 91 -8.40 4.12 9.56
C ILE A 91 -9.17 3.05 8.75
N PRO A 92 -9.66 1.92 9.33
CA PRO A 92 -10.47 0.97 8.57
C PRO A 92 -11.71 1.57 7.90
N ASP A 93 -12.35 2.55 8.55
CA ASP A 93 -13.56 3.19 8.06
C ASP A 93 -13.21 4.18 6.95
N LEU A 94 -12.26 5.09 7.21
CA LEU A 94 -11.73 6.04 6.21
C LEU A 94 -11.24 5.31 4.95
N LEU A 95 -10.43 4.27 5.13
CA LEU A 95 -9.93 3.47 4.02
C LEU A 95 -11.04 2.79 3.23
N HIS A 96 -12.09 2.33 3.91
CA HIS A 96 -13.22 1.71 3.22
C HIS A 96 -13.98 2.74 2.38
N GLU A 97 -14.19 3.95 2.89
CA GLU A 97 -14.82 5.06 2.16
C GLU A 97 -14.03 5.38 0.88
N GLU A 98 -12.72 5.61 0.98
CA GLU A 98 -11.85 5.88 -0.17
C GLU A 98 -11.86 4.71 -1.19
N LEU A 99 -11.86 3.47 -0.71
CA LEU A 99 -11.93 2.30 -1.59
C LEU A 99 -13.28 2.20 -2.31
N VAL A 100 -14.39 2.53 -1.64
CA VAL A 100 -15.73 2.54 -2.25
C VAL A 100 -15.81 3.60 -3.37
N GLU A 101 -15.20 4.77 -3.19
CA GLU A 101 -15.11 5.79 -4.25
C GLU A 101 -14.32 5.30 -5.47
N LEU A 102 -13.30 4.47 -5.25
CA LEU A 102 -12.54 3.76 -6.30
C LEU A 102 -13.30 2.55 -6.88
N GLY A 103 -14.56 2.34 -6.49
CA GLY A 103 -15.43 1.26 -6.95
C GLY A 103 -15.05 -0.11 -6.38
N TYR A 104 -14.63 -0.18 -5.11
CA TYR A 104 -14.43 -1.43 -4.39
C TYR A 104 -15.71 -1.83 -3.65
N ASP A 105 -16.25 -3.00 -3.99
CA ASP A 105 -17.49 -3.53 -3.40
C ASP A 105 -17.25 -4.57 -2.29
N GLY A 106 -16.00 -4.74 -1.84
CA GLY A 106 -15.66 -5.72 -0.81
C GLY A 106 -15.81 -5.16 0.61
N PRO A 107 -15.62 -6.00 1.64
CA PRO A 107 -15.70 -5.57 3.03
C PRO A 107 -14.56 -4.62 3.40
N ALA A 108 -14.75 -3.82 4.45
CA ALA A 108 -13.68 -3.04 5.07
C ALA A 108 -12.46 -3.94 5.41
N LEU A 109 -11.26 -3.43 5.16
CA LEU A 109 -10.03 -4.19 5.40
C LEU A 109 -9.67 -4.20 6.88
N THR A 110 -9.04 -5.28 7.34
CA THR A 110 -8.44 -5.30 8.68
C THR A 110 -7.21 -4.42 8.71
N PHE A 111 -6.89 -3.85 9.87
CA PHE A 111 -5.81 -2.90 10.01
C PHE A 111 -4.86 -3.24 11.16
N GLU A 112 -3.57 -3.07 10.92
CA GLU A 112 -2.49 -3.27 11.89
C GLU A 112 -1.55 -2.06 11.88
N HIS A 113 -1.15 -1.61 13.07
CA HIS A 113 -0.10 -0.61 13.24
C HIS A 113 0.90 -1.07 14.28
N PHE A 114 2.19 -1.04 13.91
CA PHE A 114 3.29 -1.48 14.78
C PHE A 114 4.62 -0.92 14.26
N ARG A 115 5.69 -1.14 15.02
CA ARG A 115 7.06 -0.88 14.58
C ARG A 115 7.73 -2.20 14.19
N ASP A 116 8.13 -2.33 12.93
CA ASP A 116 8.71 -3.56 12.40
C ASP A 116 10.18 -3.77 12.83
N GLU A 117 10.75 -4.93 12.50
CA GLU A 117 12.13 -5.28 12.85
C GLU A 117 13.17 -4.35 12.19
N ALA A 118 12.83 -3.76 11.06
CA ALA A 118 13.62 -2.72 10.39
C ALA A 118 13.47 -1.34 11.05
N LYS A 119 12.76 -1.27 12.19
CA LYS A 119 12.48 -0.07 12.97
C LYS A 119 11.59 0.95 12.26
N LEU A 120 10.84 0.52 11.24
CA LEU A 120 9.86 1.34 10.54
C LEU A 120 8.51 1.26 11.23
N TYR A 121 7.89 2.41 11.44
CA TYR A 121 6.47 2.51 11.77
C TYR A 121 5.69 2.06 10.55
N THR A 122 4.85 1.04 10.72
CA THR A 122 4.13 0.36 9.63
C THR A 122 2.65 0.38 9.93
N PHE A 123 1.87 0.94 9.01
CA PHE A 123 0.42 0.87 8.97
C PHE A 123 0.04 -0.06 7.82
N ARG A 124 -0.67 -1.16 8.06
CA ARG A 124 -0.93 -2.16 7.01
C ARG A 124 -2.28 -2.84 7.08
N SER A 125 -2.71 -3.33 5.93
CA SER A 125 -3.95 -4.07 5.74
C SER A 125 -3.71 -5.25 4.80
N VAL A 126 -4.38 -6.36 5.11
CA VAL A 126 -4.44 -7.50 4.20
C VAL A 126 -5.41 -7.17 3.07
N THR A 127 -4.97 -7.38 1.83
CA THR A 127 -5.82 -7.18 0.65
C THR A 127 -6.62 -8.45 0.36
N PRO A 128 -7.75 -8.36 -0.39
CA PRO A 128 -8.51 -9.53 -0.83
C PRO A 128 -7.84 -10.31 -1.99
N ILE A 129 -6.60 -9.99 -2.35
CA ILE A 129 -5.89 -10.60 -3.47
C ILE A 129 -5.28 -11.93 -3.02
N ASP A 130 -5.74 -13.02 -3.63
CA ASP A 130 -5.13 -14.34 -3.44
C ASP A 130 -3.94 -14.51 -4.39
N VAL A 131 -2.73 -14.67 -3.82
CA VAL A 131 -1.50 -14.84 -4.60
C VAL A 131 -1.54 -16.06 -5.52
N ARG A 132 -2.37 -17.06 -5.21
CA ARG A 132 -2.55 -18.27 -6.01
C ARG A 132 -3.32 -17.98 -7.31
N GLU A 133 -4.12 -16.92 -7.33
CA GLU A 133 -4.90 -16.47 -8.48
C GLU A 133 -4.17 -15.47 -9.39
N LEU A 134 -2.91 -15.15 -9.07
CA LEU A 134 -2.04 -14.36 -9.96
C LEU A 134 -1.59 -15.18 -11.19
N GLY A 135 -1.83 -16.49 -11.21
CA GLY A 135 -1.84 -17.32 -12.42
C GLY A 135 -3.24 -17.45 -13.03
N GLU A 136 -3.35 -18.04 -14.22
CA GLU A 136 -4.63 -18.55 -14.74
C GLU A 136 -5.69 -17.49 -15.15
N GLY A 137 -5.27 -16.41 -15.82
CA GLY A 137 -6.19 -15.48 -16.50
C GLY A 137 -6.97 -14.52 -15.60
N LYS A 138 -6.77 -14.58 -14.28
CA LYS A 138 -7.38 -13.66 -13.29
C LYS A 138 -6.51 -12.45 -12.94
N MET A 139 -5.31 -12.37 -13.50
CA MET A 139 -4.34 -11.30 -13.29
C MET A 139 -4.94 -9.89 -13.46
N GLY A 140 -5.78 -9.68 -14.48
CA GLY A 140 -6.37 -8.36 -14.75
C GLY A 140 -7.16 -7.81 -13.55
N LYS A 141 -8.01 -8.63 -12.94
CA LYS A 141 -8.80 -8.23 -11.76
C LYS A 141 -7.91 -8.00 -10.53
N ALA A 142 -6.91 -8.86 -10.33
CA ALA A 142 -5.96 -8.69 -9.25
C ALA A 142 -5.20 -7.36 -9.39
N VAL A 143 -4.73 -7.02 -10.58
CA VAL A 143 -4.05 -5.75 -10.87
C VAL A 143 -4.96 -4.56 -10.57
N GLU A 144 -6.23 -4.61 -10.97
CA GLU A 144 -7.19 -3.53 -10.66
C GLU A 144 -7.38 -3.37 -9.16
N LEU A 145 -7.52 -4.48 -8.42
CA LEU A 145 -7.59 -4.42 -6.96
C LEU A 145 -6.31 -3.84 -6.37
N GLY A 146 -5.12 -4.30 -6.80
CA GLY A 146 -3.85 -3.78 -6.30
C GLY A 146 -3.70 -2.27 -6.50
N VAL A 147 -4.11 -1.76 -7.66
CA VAL A 147 -4.15 -0.31 -7.92
C VAL A 147 -5.09 0.40 -6.95
N LYS A 148 -6.31 -0.10 -6.73
CA LYS A 148 -7.25 0.47 -5.77
C LYS A 148 -6.69 0.46 -4.35
N MET A 149 -6.00 -0.60 -3.94
CA MET A 149 -5.42 -0.68 -2.59
C MET A 149 -4.38 0.42 -2.38
N LEU A 150 -3.48 0.64 -3.34
CA LEU A 150 -2.47 1.69 -3.22
C LEU A 150 -3.10 3.09 -3.25
N LEU A 151 -4.01 3.34 -4.19
CA LEU A 151 -4.67 4.65 -4.30
C LEU A 151 -5.55 4.96 -3.09
N GLY A 152 -6.29 3.96 -2.58
CA GLY A 152 -7.08 4.13 -1.36
C GLY A 152 -6.20 4.41 -0.15
N TYR A 153 -5.07 3.72 0.00
CA TYR A 153 -4.09 4.02 1.04
C TYR A 153 -3.51 5.44 0.92
N GLU A 154 -3.17 5.86 -0.29
CA GLU A 154 -2.68 7.21 -0.53
C GLU A 154 -3.73 8.25 -0.13
N ALA A 155 -4.95 8.13 -0.65
CA ALA A 155 -6.03 9.05 -0.36
C ALA A 155 -6.42 9.08 1.14
N THR A 156 -6.37 7.92 1.82
CA THR A 156 -6.66 7.82 3.26
C THR A 156 -5.62 8.52 4.12
N PHE A 157 -4.33 8.31 3.81
CA PHE A 157 -3.24 8.81 4.66
C PHE A 157 -2.76 10.20 4.27
N ARG A 158 -2.96 10.64 3.02
CA ARG A 158 -2.57 11.97 2.56
C ARG A 158 -3.06 13.09 3.49
N PRO A 159 -4.34 13.16 3.90
CA PRO A 159 -4.83 14.24 4.76
C PRO A 159 -4.49 14.04 6.25
N LEU A 160 -3.76 13.00 6.63
CA LEU A 160 -3.48 12.67 8.04
C LEU A 160 -2.04 13.05 8.43
N GLY A 161 -1.90 13.74 9.56
CA GLY A 161 -0.63 14.21 10.06
C GLY A 161 0.11 15.05 9.02
N ASP A 162 1.43 14.94 9.02
CA ASP A 162 2.28 15.69 8.10
C ASP A 162 2.49 14.93 6.76
N MET A 163 1.49 14.18 6.29
CA MET A 163 1.58 13.42 5.02
C MET A 163 1.30 14.28 3.77
N GLU A 164 0.68 15.43 3.95
CA GLU A 164 0.61 16.51 2.97
C GLU A 164 1.45 17.66 3.51
N ALA A 165 2.54 18.01 2.83
CA ALA A 165 3.24 19.25 3.06
C ALA A 165 2.25 20.35 2.68
N GLY A 166 1.55 20.88 3.69
CA GLY A 166 0.62 21.98 3.51
C GLY A 166 1.30 23.09 2.71
N GLU A 167 0.56 23.68 1.77
CA GLU A 167 0.87 25.04 1.35
C GLU A 167 0.82 25.88 2.63
N GLU A 168 1.98 26.16 3.21
CA GLU A 168 2.13 27.23 4.19
C GLU A 168 1.70 28.52 3.49
N GLU A 169 0.51 29.04 3.82
CA GLU A 169 0.10 30.41 3.50
C GLU A 169 1.12 31.44 4.02
#